data_AF-A0A3N0BGB9-F1
#
_entry.id   AF-A0A3N0BGB9-F1
#
_cell.length_a   1.000
_cell.length_b   1.000
_cell.length_c   1.000
_cell.angle_alpha   90.00
_cell.angle_beta   90.00
_cell.angle_gamma   90.00
#
_symmetry.space_group_name_H-M   'P 1'
#
loop_
_entity.id
_entity.type
_entity.pdbx_description
1 polymer ?
#
loop_
_entity_poly.entity_id
_entity_poly.type
_entity_poly.pdbx_seq_one_letter_code
_entity_poly.pdbx_strand_id
1 'polypeptide(L)'
;MKATNKKTAAKNASVRSAASASYPGADELVARIGQLHGQELRCAVRGLDEAELLAFAASDRVSRAVRIAAMAALDDVDLLISLACADVATFVRRDALRRIEEVLDGGPVAPEKIERLLPCLADRDVIAFAVALMDESGFDWCARCDRSIGYVLCAAMSDCRSINESVLLEDAFAQLAHCRPDLRADLQACTPESFIPRTVYTPMIASGALLVDNVA
;
A
#
# COMPACT_ATOMS: atom_id res chain seq x y z
N MET A 1 -29.32 8.75 -11.22
CA MET A 1 -27.99 8.53 -11.85
C MET A 1 -27.17 7.45 -11.10
N LYS A 2 -27.71 6.24 -10.88
CA LYS A 2 -27.02 5.14 -10.13
C LYS A 2 -26.56 3.97 -11.01
N ALA A 3 -26.93 3.94 -12.29
CA ALA A 3 -26.71 2.78 -13.18
C ALA A 3 -25.37 2.80 -13.93
N THR A 4 -24.73 3.96 -14.08
CA THR A 4 -23.46 4.11 -14.81
C THR A 4 -22.26 3.64 -13.98
N ASN A 5 -22.23 3.92 -12.67
CA ASN A 5 -21.09 3.61 -11.81
C ASN A 5 -20.87 2.10 -11.59
N LYS A 6 -21.96 1.31 -11.55
CA LYS A 6 -21.88 -0.15 -11.39
C LYS A 6 -21.32 -0.84 -12.64
N LYS A 7 -21.57 -0.28 -13.83
CA LYS A 7 -21.07 -0.79 -15.11
C LYS A 7 -19.59 -0.51 -15.29
N THR A 8 -19.09 0.65 -14.85
CA THR A 8 -17.66 0.99 -14.91
C THR A 8 -16.84 0.20 -13.90
N ALA A 9 -17.35 0.00 -12.68
CA ALA A 9 -16.69 -0.86 -11.68
C ALA A 9 -16.59 -2.32 -12.13
N ALA A 10 -17.66 -2.87 -12.73
CA ALA A 10 -17.64 -4.23 -13.28
C ALA A 10 -16.71 -4.36 -14.49
N LYS A 11 -16.60 -3.31 -15.32
CA LYS A 11 -15.68 -3.30 -16.47
C LYS A 11 -14.22 -3.19 -16.03
N ASN A 12 -13.93 -2.41 -14.99
CA ASN A 12 -12.59 -2.30 -14.41
C ASN A 12 -12.19 -3.57 -13.64
N ALA A 13 -13.13 -4.21 -12.92
CA ALA A 13 -12.91 -5.53 -12.33
C ALA A 13 -12.69 -6.62 -13.40
N SER A 14 -13.43 -6.57 -14.51
CA SER A 14 -13.25 -7.48 -15.65
C SER A 14 -11.95 -7.27 -16.42
N VAL A 15 -11.35 -6.07 -16.36
CA VAL A 15 -10.03 -5.77 -16.94
C VAL A 15 -8.90 -6.12 -15.96
N ARG A 16 -9.10 -5.95 -14.64
CA ARG A 16 -8.17 -6.41 -13.60
C ARG A 16 -8.07 -7.94 -13.54
N SER A 17 -9.21 -8.62 -13.63
CA SER A 17 -9.33 -10.09 -13.71
C SER A 17 -8.75 -10.71 -14.98
N ALA A 18 -8.48 -9.93 -16.04
CA ALA A 18 -7.92 -10.46 -17.28
C ALA A 18 -6.38 -10.49 -17.29
N ALA A 19 -5.73 -9.82 -16.31
CA ALA A 19 -4.28 -9.75 -16.21
C ALA A 19 -3.65 -10.91 -15.42
N SER A 20 -4.44 -11.68 -14.65
CA SER A 20 -4.05 -13.02 -14.19
C SER A 20 -4.23 -14.02 -15.34
N ALA A 21 -3.44 -13.82 -16.40
CA ALA A 21 -3.29 -14.81 -17.45
C ALA A 21 -3.00 -16.16 -16.77
N SER A 22 -3.86 -17.14 -17.01
CA SER A 22 -3.73 -18.49 -16.46
C SER A 22 -2.37 -19.03 -16.88
N TYR A 23 -1.40 -18.99 -15.96
CA TYR A 23 -0.08 -19.56 -16.18
C TYR A 23 -0.28 -21.07 -16.44
N PRO A 24 0.11 -21.58 -17.63
CA PRO A 24 -0.01 -22.99 -17.93
C PRO A 24 0.89 -23.76 -16.96
N GLY A 25 0.30 -24.58 -16.09
CA GLY A 25 1.03 -25.29 -15.04
C GLY A 25 0.94 -24.67 -13.65
N ALA A 26 0.10 -23.63 -13.43
CA ALA A 26 -0.09 -23.04 -12.10
C ALA A 26 -0.45 -24.07 -11.02
N ASP A 27 -1.29 -25.05 -11.36
CA ASP A 27 -1.69 -26.11 -10.43
C ASP A 27 -0.52 -27.02 -10.04
N GLU A 28 0.35 -27.37 -10.99
CA GLU A 28 1.55 -28.17 -10.75
C GLU A 28 2.59 -27.39 -9.95
N LEU A 29 2.80 -26.12 -10.29
CA LEU A 29 3.67 -25.19 -9.58
C LEU A 29 3.25 -25.07 -8.10
N VAL A 30 1.96 -24.82 -7.87
CA VAL A 30 1.38 -24.68 -6.54
C VAL A 30 1.48 -25.98 -5.75
N ALA A 31 1.23 -27.13 -6.39
CA ALA A 31 1.40 -28.43 -5.74
C ALA A 31 2.86 -28.69 -5.36
N ARG A 32 3.80 -28.34 -6.24
CA ARG A 32 5.25 -28.50 -6.04
C ARG A 32 5.76 -27.64 -4.88
N ILE A 33 5.32 -26.38 -4.79
CA ILE A 33 5.87 -25.41 -3.83
C ILE A 33 5.07 -25.35 -2.53
N GLY A 34 3.75 -25.56 -2.59
CA GLY A 34 2.84 -25.38 -1.46
C GLY A 34 3.10 -26.31 -0.27
N GLN A 35 3.86 -27.40 -0.47
CA GLN A 35 4.27 -28.34 0.57
C GLN A 35 5.71 -28.13 1.06
N LEU A 36 6.46 -27.22 0.45
CA LEU A 36 7.84 -26.93 0.83
C LEU A 36 7.88 -26.01 2.05
N HIS A 37 8.92 -26.17 2.86
CA HIS A 37 9.12 -25.38 4.07
C HIS A 37 10.58 -24.94 4.23
N GLY A 38 10.79 -23.90 5.04
CA GLY A 38 12.14 -23.46 5.41
C GLY A 38 13.02 -23.13 4.21
N GLN A 39 14.21 -23.74 4.14
CA GLN A 39 15.20 -23.44 3.11
C GLN A 39 14.77 -23.94 1.72
N GLU A 40 14.06 -25.06 1.64
CA GLU A 40 13.61 -25.63 0.37
C GLU A 40 12.61 -24.69 -0.32
N LEU A 41 11.66 -24.15 0.45
CA LEU A 41 10.72 -23.14 -0.03
C LEU A 41 11.46 -21.90 -0.54
N ARG A 42 12.41 -21.38 0.23
CA ARG A 42 13.19 -20.19 -0.15
C ARG A 42 13.96 -20.40 -1.45
N CYS A 43 14.62 -21.54 -1.61
CA CYS A 43 15.35 -21.88 -2.84
C CYS A 43 14.40 -22.03 -4.03
N ALA A 44 13.25 -22.68 -3.85
CA ALA A 44 12.28 -22.87 -4.92
C ALA A 44 11.69 -21.53 -5.40
N VAL A 45 11.32 -20.65 -4.47
CA VAL A 45 10.74 -19.33 -4.79
C VAL A 45 11.72 -18.42 -5.52
N ARG A 46 13.01 -18.45 -5.15
CA ARG A 46 14.06 -17.69 -5.84
C ARG A 46 14.32 -18.16 -7.27
N GLY A 47 13.95 -19.39 -7.60
CA GLY A 47 14.09 -19.94 -8.94
C GLY A 47 12.91 -19.63 -9.86
N LEU A 48 11.85 -18.97 -9.36
CA LEU A 48 10.67 -18.66 -10.15
C LEU A 48 10.88 -17.44 -11.02
N ASP A 49 10.35 -17.51 -12.23
CA ASP A 49 10.16 -16.30 -13.03
C ASP A 49 8.96 -15.48 -12.56
N GLU A 50 8.76 -14.31 -13.17
CA GLU A 50 7.67 -13.39 -12.83
C GLU A 50 6.29 -14.06 -12.98
N ALA A 51 6.04 -14.79 -14.07
CA ALA A 51 4.74 -15.40 -14.33
C ALA A 51 4.41 -16.51 -13.32
N GLU A 52 5.42 -17.33 -13.00
CA GLU A 52 5.33 -18.36 -11.96
C GLU A 52 5.06 -17.75 -10.60
N LEU A 53 5.80 -16.70 -10.23
CA LEU A 53 5.67 -16.04 -8.94
C LEU A 53 4.29 -15.38 -8.77
N LEU A 54 3.78 -14.72 -9.82
CA LEU A 54 2.45 -14.13 -9.83
C LEU A 54 1.35 -15.20 -9.70
N ALA A 55 1.47 -16.31 -10.44
CA ALA A 55 0.53 -17.43 -10.35
C ALA A 55 0.53 -18.07 -8.96
N PHE A 56 1.72 -18.25 -8.36
CA PHE A 56 1.88 -18.75 -7.01
C PHE A 56 1.26 -17.79 -5.97
N ALA A 57 1.52 -16.49 -6.08
CA ALA A 57 1.02 -15.46 -5.16
C ALA A 57 -0.51 -15.29 -5.21
N ALA A 58 -1.09 -15.42 -6.40
CA ALA A 58 -2.53 -15.35 -6.65
C ALA A 58 -3.30 -16.59 -6.18
N SER A 59 -2.63 -17.72 -5.97
CA SER A 59 -3.29 -18.98 -5.67
C SER A 59 -3.87 -19.05 -4.25
N ASP A 60 -5.17 -19.34 -4.15
CA ASP A 60 -5.86 -19.59 -2.89
C ASP A 60 -5.51 -20.94 -2.25
N ARG A 61 -4.89 -21.85 -3.02
CA ARG A 61 -4.43 -23.15 -2.51
C ARG A 61 -3.15 -23.03 -1.68
N VAL A 62 -2.42 -21.92 -1.82
CA VAL A 62 -1.21 -21.64 -1.03
C VAL A 62 -1.58 -20.91 0.25
N SER A 63 -1.19 -21.48 1.39
CA SER A 63 -1.45 -20.87 2.69
C SER A 63 -0.82 -19.48 2.81
N ARG A 64 -1.43 -18.62 3.64
CA ARG A 64 -0.89 -17.29 3.93
C ARG A 64 0.54 -17.36 4.48
N ALA A 65 0.82 -18.31 5.38
CA ALA A 65 2.14 -18.46 5.98
C ALA A 65 3.23 -18.80 4.95
N VAL A 66 2.91 -19.67 3.98
CA VAL A 66 3.83 -20.02 2.89
C VAL A 66 4.07 -18.83 1.97
N ARG A 67 3.04 -18.04 1.66
CA ARG A 67 3.21 -16.80 0.87
C ARG A 67 4.07 -15.77 1.60
N ILE A 68 3.87 -15.56 2.91
CA ILE A 68 4.72 -14.65 3.71
C ILE A 68 6.17 -15.12 3.70
N ALA A 69 6.41 -16.40 3.94
CA ALA A 69 7.77 -16.96 3.94
C ALA A 69 8.43 -16.88 2.55
N ALA A 70 7.64 -17.03 1.48
CA ALA A 70 8.09 -16.84 0.11
C ALA A 70 8.48 -15.37 -0.16
N MET A 71 7.65 -14.39 0.23
CA MET A 71 7.97 -12.97 0.05
C MET A 71 9.25 -12.57 0.78
N ALA A 72 9.45 -13.04 2.01
CA ALA A 72 10.67 -12.80 2.78
C ALA A 72 11.93 -13.41 2.13
N ALA A 73 11.78 -14.36 1.20
CA ALA A 73 12.90 -14.99 0.50
C ALA A 73 13.41 -14.18 -0.69
N LEU A 74 12.58 -13.29 -1.22
CA LEU A 74 12.85 -12.51 -2.43
C LEU A 74 13.79 -11.33 -2.14
N ASP A 75 14.67 -11.08 -3.09
CA ASP A 75 15.62 -9.96 -3.12
C ASP A 75 15.61 -9.23 -4.47
N ASP A 76 15.00 -9.80 -5.50
CA ASP A 76 14.79 -9.14 -6.79
C ASP A 76 13.70 -8.06 -6.67
N VAL A 77 14.15 -6.80 -6.71
CA VAL A 77 13.29 -5.60 -6.66
C VAL A 77 12.29 -5.56 -7.83
N ASP A 78 12.65 -6.03 -9.02
CA ASP A 78 11.78 -5.98 -10.19
C ASP A 78 10.61 -6.96 -10.05
N LEU A 79 10.85 -8.14 -9.46
CA LEU A 79 9.79 -9.09 -9.11
C LEU A 79 8.91 -8.57 -7.98
N LEU A 80 9.49 -7.94 -6.96
CA LEU A 80 8.74 -7.35 -5.85
C LEU A 80 7.83 -6.20 -6.30
N ILE A 81 8.29 -5.34 -7.21
CA ILE A 81 7.47 -4.27 -7.82
C ILE A 81 6.29 -4.89 -8.57
N SER A 82 6.53 -5.96 -9.33
CA SER A 82 5.50 -6.65 -10.11
C SER A 82 4.43 -7.24 -9.19
N LEU A 83 4.84 -7.85 -8.06
CA LEU A 83 3.92 -8.33 -7.02
C LEU A 83 3.14 -7.21 -6.33
N ALA A 84 3.78 -6.08 -6.01
CA ALA A 84 3.11 -4.93 -5.38
C ALA A 84 1.99 -4.34 -6.25
N CYS A 85 2.18 -4.39 -7.58
CA CYS A 85 1.23 -3.88 -8.57
C CYS A 85 0.20 -4.92 -9.05
N ALA A 86 0.40 -6.20 -8.74
CA ALA A 86 -0.44 -7.29 -9.23
C ALA A 86 -1.82 -7.34 -8.56
N ASP A 87 -2.78 -7.97 -9.25
CA ASP A 87 -4.09 -8.31 -8.70
C ASP A 87 -4.00 -9.59 -7.85
N VAL A 88 -3.29 -9.48 -6.72
CA VAL A 88 -3.11 -10.54 -5.72
C VAL A 88 -3.58 -10.05 -4.35
N ALA A 89 -3.63 -10.95 -3.37
CA ALA A 89 -4.07 -10.63 -2.02
C ALA A 89 -3.31 -9.42 -1.44
N THR A 90 -4.03 -8.48 -0.84
CA THR A 90 -3.48 -7.21 -0.31
C THR A 90 -2.27 -7.40 0.60
N PHE A 91 -2.26 -8.43 1.44
CA PHE A 91 -1.12 -8.69 2.32
C PHE A 91 0.16 -9.02 1.54
N VAL A 92 0.07 -9.71 0.40
CA VAL A 92 1.22 -10.01 -0.46
C VAL A 92 1.77 -8.71 -1.04
N ARG A 93 0.90 -7.81 -1.49
CA ARG A 93 1.29 -6.51 -2.03
C ARG A 93 1.96 -5.63 -0.97
N ARG A 94 1.40 -5.58 0.25
CA ARG A 94 1.99 -4.88 1.40
C ARG A 94 3.35 -5.48 1.80
N ASP A 95 3.45 -6.80 1.86
CA ASP A 95 4.70 -7.49 2.19
C ASP A 95 5.76 -7.28 1.10
N ALA A 96 5.36 -7.21 -0.18
CA ALA A 96 6.27 -6.89 -1.28
C ALA A 96 6.82 -5.45 -1.16
N LEU A 97 5.97 -4.47 -0.85
CA LEU A 97 6.41 -3.08 -0.62
C LEU A 97 7.37 -2.96 0.56
N ARG A 98 7.07 -3.60 1.70
CA ARG A 98 7.99 -3.66 2.84
C ARG A 98 9.29 -4.35 2.48
N ARG A 99 9.23 -5.43 1.68
CA ARG A 99 10.44 -6.14 1.27
C ARG A 99 11.32 -5.29 0.35
N ILE A 100 10.71 -4.46 -0.49
CA ILE A 100 11.46 -3.48 -1.31
C ILE A 100 12.20 -2.51 -0.39
N GLU A 101 11.53 -1.92 0.60
CA GLU A 101 12.15 -1.06 1.63
C GLU A 101 13.34 -1.76 2.31
N GLU A 102 13.15 -2.99 2.80
CA GLU A 102 14.22 -3.79 3.44
C GLU A 102 15.40 -4.12 2.52
N VAL A 103 15.15 -4.38 1.23
CA VAL A 103 16.20 -4.69 0.25
C VAL A 103 16.97 -3.42 -0.13
N LEU A 104 16.31 -2.28 -0.08
CA LEU A 104 16.86 -0.98 -0.45
C LEU A 104 17.51 -0.22 0.71
N ASP A 105 17.35 -0.68 1.95
CA ASP A 105 17.89 -0.05 3.16
C ASP A 105 19.40 0.28 3.02
N GLY A 106 19.69 1.52 2.61
CA GLY A 106 21.03 2.08 2.38
C GLY A 106 21.51 2.24 0.93
N GLY A 107 20.73 1.86 -0.09
CA GLY A 107 21.13 1.94 -1.51
C GLY A 107 20.27 2.92 -2.33
N PRO A 108 20.86 3.74 -3.23
CA PRO A 108 20.10 4.58 -4.13
C PRO A 108 19.29 3.72 -5.11
N VAL A 109 17.97 3.94 -5.16
CA VAL A 109 17.10 3.31 -6.15
C VAL A 109 17.08 4.15 -7.41
N ALA A 110 17.16 3.49 -8.56
CA ALA A 110 16.91 4.14 -9.84
C ALA A 110 15.47 4.71 -9.86
N PRO A 111 15.26 6.01 -10.15
CA PRO A 111 13.92 6.60 -10.20
C PRO A 111 12.95 5.87 -11.12
N GLU A 112 13.48 5.27 -12.21
CA GLU A 112 12.71 4.49 -13.18
C GLU A 112 12.09 3.23 -12.57
N LYS A 113 12.74 2.65 -11.56
CA LYS A 113 12.19 1.49 -10.82
C LYS A 113 11.06 1.92 -9.89
N ILE A 114 11.25 3.02 -9.16
CA ILE A 114 10.22 3.55 -8.25
C ILE A 114 8.99 4.04 -9.02
N GLU A 115 9.16 4.64 -10.20
CA GLU A 115 8.06 5.07 -11.06
C GLU A 115 7.10 3.92 -11.41
N ARG A 116 7.59 2.68 -11.48
CA ARG A 116 6.74 1.50 -11.73
C ARG A 116 5.75 1.22 -10.60
N LEU A 117 5.92 1.82 -9.41
CA LEU A 117 4.99 1.71 -8.28
C LEU A 117 3.82 2.70 -8.35
N LEU A 118 3.77 3.60 -9.35
CA LEU A 118 2.63 4.52 -9.54
C LEU A 118 1.25 3.84 -9.51
N PRO A 119 1.04 2.61 -10.05
CA PRO A 119 -0.24 1.92 -9.94
C PRO A 119 -0.70 1.66 -8.49
N CYS A 120 0.23 1.52 -7.53
CA CYS A 120 -0.09 1.35 -6.11
C CYS A 120 -0.75 2.60 -5.52
N LEU A 121 -0.52 3.78 -6.09
CA LEU A 121 -1.15 5.03 -5.64
C LEU A 121 -2.65 5.10 -5.97
N ALA A 122 -3.13 4.26 -6.89
CA ALA A 122 -4.56 4.15 -7.19
C ALA A 122 -5.31 3.22 -6.23
N ASP A 123 -4.63 2.65 -5.23
CA ASP A 123 -5.16 1.64 -4.35
C ASP A 123 -5.03 2.04 -2.87
N ARG A 124 -6.20 2.29 -2.26
CA ARG A 124 -6.32 2.73 -0.87
C ARG A 124 -5.69 1.76 0.14
N ASP A 125 -5.59 0.47 -0.20
CA ASP A 125 -5.11 -0.54 0.74
C ASP A 125 -3.58 -0.64 0.74
N VAL A 126 -2.88 -0.01 -0.20
CA VAL A 126 -1.40 -0.04 -0.28
C VAL A 126 -0.75 1.33 -0.45
N ILE A 127 -1.52 2.38 -0.74
CA ILE A 127 -1.03 3.74 -0.96
C ILE A 127 -0.11 4.25 0.14
N ALA A 128 -0.43 3.98 1.41
CA ALA A 128 0.39 4.42 2.56
C ALA A 128 1.84 3.91 2.46
N PHE A 129 2.01 2.63 2.11
CA PHE A 129 3.32 1.98 1.99
C PHE A 129 4.04 2.40 0.72
N ALA A 130 3.31 2.58 -0.38
CA ALA A 130 3.89 3.01 -1.64
C ALA A 130 4.43 4.45 -1.57
N VAL A 131 3.68 5.36 -0.93
CA VAL A 131 4.11 6.76 -0.74
C VAL A 131 5.33 6.82 0.16
N ALA A 132 5.32 6.12 1.31
CA ALA A 132 6.47 6.08 2.21
C ALA A 132 7.77 5.67 1.49
N LEU A 133 7.70 4.59 0.70
CA LEU A 133 8.82 4.12 -0.09
C LEU A 133 9.26 5.12 -1.18
N MET A 134 8.30 5.79 -1.83
CA MET A 134 8.60 6.83 -2.83
C MET A 134 9.30 8.03 -2.19
N ASP A 135 8.85 8.46 -1.01
CA ASP A 135 9.43 9.60 -0.28
C ASP A 135 10.86 9.30 0.20
N GLU A 136 11.11 8.10 0.75
CA GLU A 136 12.45 7.65 1.13
C GLU A 136 13.41 7.59 -0.07
N SER A 137 12.90 7.26 -1.25
CA SER A 137 13.68 7.25 -2.49
C SER A 137 13.89 8.64 -3.11
N GLY A 138 13.24 9.69 -2.58
CA GLY A 138 13.26 11.05 -3.15
C GLY A 138 12.48 11.20 -4.46
N PHE A 139 11.55 10.29 -4.75
CA PHE A 139 10.73 10.33 -5.96
C PHE A 139 9.55 11.28 -5.81
N ASP A 140 9.42 12.26 -6.72
CA ASP A 140 8.32 13.23 -6.71
C ASP A 140 7.00 12.62 -7.22
N TRP A 141 6.37 11.80 -6.38
CA TRP A 141 5.08 11.17 -6.68
C TRP A 141 3.93 12.19 -6.80
N CYS A 142 4.02 13.32 -6.10
CA CYS A 142 3.03 14.40 -6.13
C CYS A 142 2.86 15.00 -7.54
N ALA A 143 3.96 15.15 -8.28
CA ALA A 143 3.95 15.61 -9.67
C ALA A 143 3.42 14.55 -10.67
N ARG A 144 3.37 13.27 -10.28
CA ARG A 144 2.96 12.15 -11.13
C ARG A 144 1.51 11.71 -10.94
N CYS A 145 0.82 12.28 -9.97
CA CYS A 145 -0.57 11.95 -9.68
C CYS A 145 -1.57 12.91 -10.32
N ASP A 146 -2.71 12.37 -10.75
CA ASP A 146 -3.88 13.15 -11.14
C ASP A 146 -4.77 13.49 -9.92
N ARG A 147 -5.92 14.14 -10.14
CA ARG A 147 -6.82 14.52 -9.04
C ARG A 147 -7.40 13.34 -8.27
N SER A 148 -7.36 12.13 -8.83
CA SER A 148 -7.96 10.95 -8.20
C SER A 148 -7.24 10.53 -6.92
N ILE A 149 -5.94 10.87 -6.80
CA ILE A 149 -5.12 10.55 -5.63
C ILE A 149 -5.71 11.08 -4.32
N GLY A 150 -6.36 12.25 -4.37
CA GLY A 150 -7.04 12.83 -3.24
C GLY A 150 -8.10 11.86 -2.72
N TYR A 151 -9.03 11.43 -3.59
CA TYR A 151 -10.08 10.48 -3.21
C TYR A 151 -9.53 9.15 -2.67
N VAL A 152 -8.41 8.66 -3.21
CA VAL A 152 -7.78 7.43 -2.73
C VAL A 152 -7.23 7.61 -1.31
N LEU A 153 -6.50 8.70 -1.05
CA LEU A 153 -6.00 9.03 0.29
C LEU A 153 -7.14 9.24 1.29
N CYS A 154 -8.21 9.93 0.89
CA CYS A 154 -9.38 10.13 1.75
C CYS A 154 -10.02 8.79 2.14
N ALA A 155 -10.16 7.87 1.18
CA ALA A 155 -10.70 6.55 1.42
C ALA A 155 -9.79 5.72 2.33
N ALA A 156 -8.48 5.76 2.08
CA ALA A 156 -7.48 5.07 2.91
C ALA A 156 -7.52 5.57 4.37
N MET A 157 -7.56 6.89 4.57
CA MET A 157 -7.68 7.49 5.91
C MET A 157 -8.97 7.08 6.62
N SER A 158 -10.10 7.04 5.90
CA SER A 158 -11.40 6.70 6.48
C SER A 158 -11.48 5.24 6.94
N ASP A 159 -10.83 4.33 6.21
CA ASP A 159 -10.82 2.90 6.48
C ASP A 159 -9.65 2.47 7.40
N CYS A 160 -8.69 3.37 7.68
CA CYS A 160 -7.50 3.08 8.44
C CYS A 160 -7.82 2.68 9.90
N ARG A 161 -7.25 1.54 10.32
CA ARG A 161 -7.37 1.02 11.70
C ARG A 161 -6.03 0.92 12.42
N SER A 162 -4.93 1.16 11.73
CA SER A 162 -3.57 0.99 12.22
C SER A 162 -2.95 2.34 12.52
N ILE A 163 -2.38 2.51 13.72
CA ILE A 163 -1.69 3.75 14.12
C ILE A 163 -0.49 4.03 13.20
N ASN A 164 0.25 2.99 12.81
CA ASN A 164 1.41 3.17 11.94
C ASN A 164 0.97 3.61 10.53
N GLU A 165 -0.12 3.03 10.03
CA GLU A 165 -0.65 3.37 8.71
C GLU A 165 -1.28 4.76 8.68
N SER A 166 -1.90 5.21 9.79
CA SER A 166 -2.44 6.57 9.89
C SER A 166 -1.36 7.64 9.82
N VAL A 167 -0.20 7.42 10.46
CA VAL A 167 0.93 8.37 10.39
C VAL A 167 1.42 8.55 8.96
N LEU A 168 1.61 7.45 8.21
CA LEU A 168 2.04 7.52 6.81
C LEU A 168 1.02 8.23 5.92
N LEU A 169 -0.28 7.99 6.16
CA LEU A 169 -1.35 8.63 5.39
C LEU A 169 -1.49 10.13 5.70
N GLU A 170 -1.33 10.52 6.96
CA GLU A 170 -1.37 11.93 7.37
C GLU A 170 -0.20 12.72 6.78
N ASP A 171 1.00 12.12 6.75
CA ASP A 171 2.18 12.72 6.15
C ASP A 171 2.02 12.86 4.62
N ALA A 172 1.59 11.79 3.95
CA ALA A 172 1.26 11.81 2.52
C ALA A 172 0.23 12.88 2.17
N PHE A 173 -0.80 13.05 3.01
CA PHE A 173 -1.82 14.07 2.84
C PHE A 173 -1.25 15.49 3.00
N ALA A 174 -0.41 15.71 4.01
CA ALA A 174 0.23 17.01 4.24
C ALA A 174 1.17 17.39 3.09
N GLN A 175 1.99 16.44 2.63
CA GLN A 175 2.88 16.62 1.49
C GLN A 175 2.11 16.92 0.21
N LEU A 176 1.05 16.16 -0.09
CA LEU A 176 0.22 16.43 -1.27
C LEU A 176 -0.45 17.81 -1.20
N ALA A 177 -0.98 18.20 -0.02
CA ALA A 177 -1.59 19.52 0.16
C ALA A 177 -0.58 20.67 -0.02
N HIS A 178 0.70 20.43 0.30
CA HIS A 178 1.79 21.39 0.10
C HIS A 178 2.24 21.45 -1.36
N CYS A 179 2.55 20.31 -1.97
CA CYS A 179 3.08 20.21 -3.34
C CYS A 179 2.02 20.48 -4.42
N ARG A 180 0.75 20.24 -4.13
CA ARG A 180 -0.38 20.42 -5.07
C ARG A 180 -1.47 21.33 -4.49
N PRO A 181 -1.24 22.66 -4.42
CA PRO A 181 -2.22 23.61 -3.92
C PRO A 181 -3.55 23.59 -4.69
N ASP A 182 -3.52 23.16 -5.96
CA ASP A 182 -4.71 22.99 -6.81
C ASP A 182 -5.67 21.90 -6.30
N LEU A 183 -5.17 20.93 -5.51
CA LEU A 183 -5.95 19.85 -4.90
C LEU A 183 -6.40 20.17 -3.47
N ARG A 184 -5.93 21.28 -2.89
CA ARG A 184 -6.13 21.59 -1.46
C ARG A 184 -7.60 21.64 -1.06
N ALA A 185 -8.46 22.20 -1.91
CA ALA A 185 -9.90 22.27 -1.63
C ALA A 185 -10.55 20.88 -1.62
N ASP A 186 -10.16 20.01 -2.55
CA ASP A 186 -10.66 18.62 -2.63
C ASP A 186 -10.20 17.79 -1.43
N LEU A 187 -8.94 17.98 -1.01
CA LEU A 187 -8.37 17.36 0.19
C LEU A 187 -9.06 17.86 1.46
N GLN A 188 -9.29 19.17 1.61
CA GLN A 188 -10.01 19.73 2.75
C GLN A 188 -11.47 19.23 2.82
N ALA A 189 -12.14 19.05 1.69
CA ALA A 189 -13.48 18.44 1.67
C ALA A 189 -13.49 16.99 2.19
N CYS A 190 -12.36 16.31 2.14
CA CYS A 190 -12.18 14.98 2.72
C CYS A 190 -11.67 14.99 4.18
N THR A 191 -11.33 16.15 4.75
CA THR A 191 -10.72 16.15 6.09
C THR A 191 -11.64 15.50 7.12
N PRO A 192 -11.11 14.60 7.94
CA PRO A 192 -11.85 13.88 8.95
C PRO A 192 -12.19 14.76 10.17
N GLU A 193 -12.46 16.06 10.03
CA GLU A 193 -13.07 16.81 11.13
C GLU A 193 -14.47 16.26 11.47
N SER A 194 -15.08 15.50 10.55
CA SER A 194 -16.27 14.68 10.79
C SER A 194 -15.98 13.27 11.32
N PHE A 195 -14.72 12.82 11.37
CA PHE A 195 -14.31 11.44 11.71
C PHE A 195 -13.25 11.33 12.82
N ILE A 196 -12.67 12.44 13.30
CA ILE A 196 -11.92 12.47 14.56
C ILE A 196 -12.91 12.00 15.66
N PRO A 197 -12.68 10.85 16.32
CA PRO A 197 -13.33 10.63 17.59
C PRO A 197 -12.87 11.80 18.46
N ARG A 198 -13.80 12.63 18.92
CA ARG A 198 -13.56 13.74 19.87
C ARG A 198 -12.96 13.28 21.22
N THR A 199 -12.32 12.12 21.27
CA THR A 199 -11.83 11.44 22.47
C THR A 199 -10.30 11.27 22.48
N VAL A 200 -9.56 11.56 21.41
CA VAL A 200 -8.08 11.42 21.43
C VAL A 200 -7.36 12.70 21.88
N TYR A 201 -7.95 13.87 21.62
CA TYR A 201 -7.45 15.16 22.13
C TYR A 201 -8.57 15.92 22.85
N THR A 202 -9.06 15.37 23.96
CA THR A 202 -9.58 16.27 24.99
C THR A 202 -8.33 16.85 25.65
N PRO A 203 -8.03 18.16 25.53
CA PRO A 203 -7.03 18.74 26.41
C PRO A 203 -7.49 18.43 27.84
N MET A 204 -6.63 17.80 28.65
CA MET A 204 -6.89 17.74 30.08
C MET A 204 -6.99 19.19 30.54
N ILE A 205 -8.22 19.66 30.73
CA ILE A 205 -8.47 20.88 31.48
C ILE A 205 -7.95 20.55 32.87
N ALA A 206 -6.80 21.13 33.22
CA ALA A 206 -6.32 21.13 34.58
C ALA A 206 -7.30 21.96 35.43
N SER A 207 -8.44 21.37 35.76
CA SER A 207 -9.33 21.87 36.80
C SER A 207 -8.59 21.69 38.13
N GLY A 208 -7.74 22.66 38.46
CA GLY A 208 -6.92 22.61 39.65
C GLY A 208 -5.80 23.66 39.78
N ALA A 209 -5.65 24.60 38.84
CA ALA A 209 -4.82 25.78 39.09
C ALA A 209 -5.59 26.79 39.95
N LEU A 210 -5.62 26.54 41.26
CA LEU A 210 -5.88 27.58 42.25
C LEU A 210 -4.77 28.63 42.13
N LEU A 211 -5.08 29.73 41.44
CA LEU A 211 -4.36 30.99 41.57
C LEU A 211 -4.48 31.42 43.05
N VAL A 212 -3.42 31.18 43.82
CA VAL A 212 -3.20 31.89 45.07
C VAL A 212 -2.69 33.27 44.66
N ASP A 213 -3.62 34.23 44.56
CA ASP A 213 -3.28 35.64 44.53
C ASP A 213 -2.61 36.00 45.86
N ASN A 214 -1.28 36.04 45.85
CA ASN A 214 -0.53 36.83 46.81
C ASN A 214 -0.27 38.19 46.14
N VAL A 215 -0.91 39.24 46.67
CA VAL A 215 -0.34 40.58 46.96
C VAL A 215 -1.50 41.49 47.41
N ALA A 216 -1.66 41.61 48.73
CA ALA A 216 -1.61 42.86 49.51
C ALA A 216 -1.78 42.53 51.01
#